data_AF-A0A0P8XAP0-F1
#
_entry.id   AF-A0A0P8XAP0-F1
#
_cell.length_a   1.000
_cell.length_b   1.000
_cell.length_c   1.000
_cell.angle_alpha   90.00
_cell.angle_beta   90.00
_cell.angle_gamma   90.00
#
_symmetry.space_group_name_H-M   'P 1'
#
loop_
_entity.id
_entity.type
_entity.pdbx_description
1 polymer ?
#
loop_
_entity_poly.entity_id
_entity_poly.type
_entity_poly.pdbx_seq_one_letter_code
_entity_poly.pdbx_strand_id
1 'polypeptide(L)' 'MKEIFNKEGIFIKFEEKLVKLENGDELVHKQERPTNLWWELKEVIKGKKIKIIVYELGE' A
#
# COMPACT_ATOMS: atom_id res chain seq x y z
N MET A 1 16.74 8.34 -18.76
CA MET A 1 15.44 7.82 -18.28
C MET A 1 14.52 9.01 -18.07
N LYS A 2 13.22 8.89 -18.35
CA LYS A 2 12.24 9.98 -18.13
C LYS A 2 11.45 9.67 -16.87
N GLU A 3 11.35 10.64 -15.97
CA GLU A 3 10.47 10.54 -14.81
C GLU A 3 9.01 10.68 -15.26
N ILE A 4 8.18 9.70 -14.88
CA ILE A 4 6.74 9.68 -15.21
C ILE A 4 5.86 9.72 -13.96
N PHE A 5 6.44 9.49 -12.78
CA PHE A 5 5.76 9.47 -11.48
C PHE A 5 6.79 9.84 -10.40
N ASN A 6 6.48 10.82 -9.56
CA ASN A 6 7.30 11.23 -8.43
C ASN A 6 6.40 11.77 -7.33
N LYS A 7 6.14 10.90 -6.35
CA LYS A 7 5.35 11.19 -5.16
C LYS A 7 5.83 10.26 -4.04
N GLU A 8 5.73 10.76 -2.82
CA GLU A 8 6.13 10.06 -1.61
C GLU A 8 4.90 9.84 -0.71
N GLY A 9 4.90 8.74 0.04
CA GLY A 9 3.91 8.44 1.05
C GLY A 9 3.62 6.95 1.18
N ILE A 10 2.58 6.65 1.96
CA ILE A 10 2.13 5.29 2.22
C ILE A 10 1.33 4.79 1.03
N PHE A 11 1.84 3.79 0.32
CA PHE A 11 1.14 3.13 -0.79
C PHE A 11 0.08 2.13 -0.32
N ILE A 12 0.33 1.45 0.78
CA ILE A 12 -0.57 0.46 1.38
C ILE A 12 -0.64 0.76 2.88
N LYS A 13 -1.85 1.05 3.37
CA LYS A 13 -2.09 1.11 4.81
C LYS A 13 -2.28 -0.30 5.34
N PHE A 14 -1.55 -0.61 6.40
CA PHE A 14 -1.70 -1.84 7.15
C PHE A 14 -2.34 -1.51 8.50
N GLU A 15 -3.47 -2.13 8.78
CA GLU A 15 -4.18 -1.99 10.05
C GLU A 15 -4.33 -3.37 10.69
N GLU A 16 -3.93 -3.50 11.95
CA GLU A 16 -4.22 -4.68 12.76
C GLU A 16 -5.36 -4.36 13.72
N LYS A 17 -6.40 -5.19 13.69
CA LYS A 17 -7.55 -5.06 14.58
C LYS A 17 -7.79 -6.37 15.31
N LEU A 18 -7.84 -6.31 16.63
CA LEU A 18 -8.33 -7.41 17.45
C LEU A 18 -9.84 -7.52 17.26
N VAL A 19 -10.28 -8.68 16.80
CA VAL A 19 -11.70 -9.02 16.65
C VAL A 19 -12.03 -10.18 17.58
N LYS A 20 -13.14 -10.02 18.32
CA LYS A 20 -13.73 -11.08 19.13
C LYS A 20 -14.68 -11.89 18.26
N LEU A 21 -14.45 -13.19 18.22
CA LEU A 21 -15.33 -14.16 17.58
C LEU A 21 -16.50 -14.51 18.53
N GLU A 22 -17.59 -15.03 17.98
CA GLU A 22 -18.80 -15.36 18.77
C GLU A 22 -18.55 -16.43 19.85
N ASN A 23 -17.51 -17.24 19.68
CA ASN A 23 -17.07 -18.25 20.64
C ASN A 23 -16.16 -17.69 21.76
N GLY A 24 -15.89 -16.37 21.77
CA GLY A 24 -15.10 -15.70 22.80
C GLY A 24 -13.60 -15.60 22.50
N ASP A 25 -13.13 -16.19 21.41
CA ASP A 25 -11.73 -16.13 21.00
C ASP A 25 -11.38 -14.75 20.39
N GLU A 26 -10.14 -14.32 20.57
CA GLU A 26 -9.59 -13.10 19.97
C GLU A 26 -8.68 -13.44 18.79
N LEU A 27 -8.91 -12.80 17.65
CA LEU A 27 -8.11 -12.97 16.44
C LEU A 27 -7.56 -11.62 15.98
N VAL A 28 -6.26 -11.60 15.62
CA VAL A 28 -5.64 -10.42 15.00
C VAL A 28 -6.00 -10.41 13.53
N HIS A 29 -6.96 -9.58 13.16
CA HIS A 29 -7.31 -9.36 11.78
C HIS A 29 -6.37 -8.31 11.18
N LYS A 30 -5.54 -8.76 10.24
CA LYS A 30 -4.65 -7.90 9.46
C LYS A 30 -5.39 -7.45 8.21
N GLN A 31 -5.51 -6.14 8.02
CA GLN A 31 -6.15 -5.57 6.84
C GLN A 31 -5.17 -4.67 6.09
N GLU A 32 -5.05 -4.91 4.78
CA GLU A 32 -4.30 -4.05 3.87
C GLU A 32 -5.28 -3.25 3.02
N ARG A 33 -5.08 -1.93 2.97
CA ARG A 33 -5.86 -1.03 2.14
C ARG A 33 -4.94 -0.21 1.24
N PRO A 34 -5.02 -0.38 -0.09
CA PRO A 34 -4.27 0.48 -1.01
C PRO A 34 -4.73 1.92 -0.85
N THR A 35 -3.78 2.85 -0.81
CA THR A 35 -4.09 4.28 -0.76
C THR A 35 -4.29 4.86 -2.16
N ASN A 36 -4.69 6.13 -2.23
CA ASN A 36 -4.78 6.85 -3.51
C ASN A 36 -3.44 6.85 -4.26
N LEU A 37 -2.32 6.88 -3.53
CA LEU A 37 -0.98 6.89 -4.10
C LEU A 37 -0.70 5.62 -4.93
N TRP A 38 -1.18 4.47 -4.45
CA TRP A 38 -1.12 3.21 -5.19
C TRP A 38 -1.93 3.26 -6.49
N TRP A 39 -3.15 3.81 -6.44
CA TRP A 39 -4.00 3.93 -7.62
C TRP A 39 -3.40 4.86 -8.68
N GLU A 40 -2.85 5.99 -8.26
CA GLU A 40 -2.20 6.93 -9.15
C GLU A 40 -0.98 6.31 -9.84
N LEU A 41 -0.12 5.62 -9.08
CA LEU A 41 1.01 4.88 -9.66
C LEU A 41 0.51 3.84 -10.66
N LYS A 42 -0.50 3.05 -10.28
CA LYS A 42 -1.07 1.99 -11.14
C LYS A 42 -1.54 2.53 -12.49
N GLU A 43 -2.24 3.67 -12.49
CA GLU A 43 -2.71 4.28 -13.74
C GLU A 43 -1.56 4.84 -14.58
N VAL A 44 -0.53 5.42 -13.98
CA VAL A 44 0.63 5.94 -14.70
C VAL A 44 1.45 4.83 -15.36
N ILE A 45 1.61 3.68 -14.70
CA ILE A 45 2.46 2.58 -15.20
C ILE A 45 1.74 1.64 -16.18
N LYS A 46 0.42 1.75 -16.28
CA LYS A 46 -0.44 0.87 -17.08
C LYS A 46 0.03 0.82 -18.54
N GLY A 47 0.35 -0.39 -19.01
CA GLY A 47 0.79 -0.64 -20.40
C GLY A 47 2.20 -0.14 -20.73
N LYS A 48 3.01 0.26 -19.74
CA LYS A 48 4.38 0.75 -19.94
C LYS A 48 5.40 -0.28 -19.47
N LYS A 49 6.52 -0.40 -20.19
CA LYS A 49 7.72 -1.12 -19.71
C LYS A 49 8.51 -0.19 -18.80
N ILE A 50 8.60 -0.52 -17.52
CA ILE A 50 9.18 0.36 -16.49
C ILE A 50 10.13 -0.39 -15.55
N LYS A 51 10.96 0.38 -14.83
CA LYS A 51 11.72 -0.04 -13.65
C LYS A 51 11.27 0.83 -12.48
N ILE A 52 10.85 0.23 -11.37
CA ILE A 52 10.49 0.94 -10.14
C ILE A 52 11.65 0.80 -9.16
N ILE A 53 12.03 1.91 -8.51
CA ILE A 53 12.98 1.92 -7.40
C ILE A 53 12.23 2.56 -6.23
N VAL A 54 12.17 1.87 -5.10
CA VAL A 54 11.45 2.30 -3.90
C VAL A 54 12.47 2.46 -2.78
N TYR A 55 12.32 3.52 -2.00
CA TYR A 55 13.12 3.79 -0.82
C TYR A 55 12.20 3.84 0.39
N GLU A 56 12.65 3.28 1.51
CA GLU A 56 12.03 3.54 2.80
C GLU A 56 12.40 4.96 3.22
N LEU A 57 11.38 5.72 3.59
CA LEU A 57 11.52 7.06 4.13
C LEU A 57 11.48 6.86 5.65
N GLY A 58 12.48 7.40 6.36
CA GLY A 58 12.67 7.14 7.79
C GLY A 58 11.47 7.50 8.66
N GLU A 59 11.58 7.22 9.98
CA GLU A 59 10.57 7.57 10.99
C GLU A 59 10.24 9.07 11.04
#